data_AF-A0A7S2XBR8-F1
#
_entry.id   AF-A0A7S2XBR8-F1
#
_cell.length_a   1.000
_cell.length_b   1.000
_cell.length_c   1.000
_cell.angle_alpha   90.00
_cell.angle_beta   90.00
_cell.angle_gamma   90.00
#
_symmetry.space_group_name_H-M   'P 1'
#
loop_
_entity.id
_entity.type
_entity.pdbx_description
1 polymer ?
#
loop_
_entity_poly.entity_id
_entity_poly.type
_entity_poly.pdbx_seq_one_letter_code
_entity_poly.pdbx_strand_id
1 'polypeptide(L)'
;LFPPAVSGGIFLAVLSSCMGSEIGAGEILQALAKDRILPFLSVFAPRDTEDTAAARKSVLMTFLLIVLALCSGTDLNEMATFQTLFFLLSYAIINLACFILSIQGSPNFRPIWPHYSWHMAGFGFVA
;
A
#
# COMPACT_ATOMS: atom_id res chain seq x y z
N LEU A 1 9.70 -29.36 18.71
CA LEU A 1 8.77 -28.38 18.10
C LEU A 1 7.36 -28.96 18.20
N PHE A 2 6.43 -28.34 18.91
CA PHE A 2 5.08 -28.89 19.14
C PHE A 2 4.22 -28.62 17.87
N PRO A 3 3.93 -29.63 17.02
CA PRO A 3 3.34 -29.40 15.68
C PRO A 3 2.02 -28.62 15.65
N PRO A 4 1.05 -28.82 16.57
CA PRO A 4 -0.19 -28.05 16.55
C PRO A 4 0.00 -26.59 17.00
N ALA A 5 0.97 -26.31 17.87
CA ALA A 5 1.27 -24.95 18.30
C ALA A 5 1.87 -24.11 17.15
N VAL A 6 2.72 -24.72 16.32
CA VAL A 6 3.29 -24.05 15.13
C VAL A 6 2.21 -23.76 14.10
N SER A 7 1.33 -24.74 13.83
CA SER A 7 0.24 -24.57 12.86
C SER A 7 -0.74 -23.47 13.30
N GLY A 8 -1.10 -23.44 14.59
CA GLY A 8 -1.91 -22.37 15.17
C GLY A 8 -1.22 -21.00 15.08
N GLY A 9 0.09 -20.94 15.33
CA GLY A 9 0.87 -19.71 15.20
C GLY A 9 0.89 -19.15 13.77
N ILE A 10 1.12 -20.01 12.77
CA ILE A 10 1.10 -19.60 11.35
C ILE A 10 -0.27 -19.05 10.96
N PHE A 11 -1.35 -19.73 11.35
CA PHE A 11 -2.71 -19.28 11.05
C PHE A 11 -3.01 -17.90 11.65
N LEU A 12 -2.67 -17.69 12.92
CA LEU A 12 -2.86 -16.40 13.59
C LEU A 12 -1.98 -15.29 12.99
N ALA A 13 -0.74 -15.61 12.62
CA ALA A 13 0.17 -14.66 11.98
C ALA A 13 -0.38 -14.20 10.61
N VAL A 14 -0.80 -15.14 9.77
CA VAL A 14 -1.39 -14.83 8.45
C VAL A 14 -2.68 -14.03 8.60
N LEU A 15 -3.57 -14.41 9.52
CA LEU A 15 -4.80 -13.65 9.79
C LEU A 15 -4.51 -12.21 10.19
N SER A 16 -3.59 -12.00 11.14
CA SER A 16 -3.23 -10.67 11.62
C SER A 16 -2.66 -9.80 10.49
N SER A 17 -1.74 -10.34 9.70
CA SER A 17 -1.16 -9.61 8.56
C SER A 17 -2.19 -9.31 7.47
N CYS A 18 -3.12 -10.24 7.19
CA CYS A 18 -4.18 -10.06 6.20
C CYS A 18 -5.17 -8.96 6.61
N MET A 19 -5.64 -8.99 7.86
CA MET A 19 -6.56 -7.96 8.36
C MET A 19 -5.91 -6.57 8.35
N GLY A 20 -4.63 -6.48 8.71
CA GLY A 20 -3.89 -5.23 8.69
C GLY A 20 -3.74 -4.64 7.28
N SER A 21 -3.41 -5.48 6.28
CA SER A 21 -3.25 -5.03 4.90
C SER A 21 -4.59 -4.66 4.24
N GLU A 22 -5.67 -5.38 4.56
CA GLU A 22 -7.01 -5.11 4.02
C GLU A 22 -7.57 -3.76 4.48
N ILE A 23 -7.48 -3.48 5.78
CA ILE A 23 -7.92 -2.20 6.37
C ILE A 23 -7.05 -1.06 5.81
N GLY A 24 -5.72 -1.23 5.81
CA GLY A 24 -4.80 -0.22 5.30
C GLY A 24 -5.02 0.12 3.83
N ALA A 25 -5.32 -0.88 2.99
CA ALA A 25 -5.63 -0.64 1.58
C ALA A 25 -6.91 0.22 1.40
N GLY A 26 -7.95 -0.04 2.21
CA GLY A 26 -9.18 0.76 2.19
C GLY A 26 -8.95 2.21 2.63
N GLU A 27 -8.13 2.44 3.65
CA GLU A 27 -7.77 3.78 4.11
C GLU A 27 -6.98 4.57 3.05
N ILE A 28 -6.03 3.91 2.36
CA ILE A 28 -5.27 4.53 1.26
C ILE A 28 -6.21 4.91 0.10
N LEU A 29 -7.13 4.02 -0.29
CA LEU A 29 -8.10 4.28 -1.35
C LEU A 29 -9.04 5.45 -0.98
N GLN A 30 -9.45 5.54 0.28
CA GLN A 30 -10.28 6.64 0.77
C GLN A 30 -9.51 7.97 0.78
N ALA A 31 -8.24 7.96 1.21
CA ALA A 31 -7.38 9.13 1.19
C ALA A 31 -7.18 9.66 -0.24
N LEU A 32 -6.94 8.75 -1.19
CA LEU A 32 -6.82 9.10 -2.60
C LEU A 32 -8.11 9.68 -3.19
N ALA A 33 -9.27 9.15 -2.80
CA ALA A 33 -10.57 9.67 -3.22
C ALA A 33 -10.86 11.07 -2.63
N LYS A 34 -10.40 11.33 -1.39
CA LYS A 34 -10.52 12.63 -0.72
C LYS A 34 -9.75 13.73 -1.45
N ASP A 35 -8.59 13.41 -2.02
CA ASP A 35 -7.77 14.36 -2.78
C ASP A 35 -8.37 14.73 -4.15
N ARG A 36 -9.42 14.02 -4.60
CA ARG A 36 -10.15 14.25 -5.87
C ARG A 36 -9.26 14.33 -7.12
N ILE A 37 -8.07 13.72 -7.06
CA ILE A 37 -7.12 13.65 -8.19
C ILE A 37 -7.70 12.78 -9.31
N LEU A 38 -8.40 11.70 -8.95
CA LEU A 38 -9.01 10.75 -9.88
C LEU A 38 -10.55 10.88 -9.83
N PRO A 39 -11.22 11.41 -10.87
CA PRO A 39 -12.65 11.70 -10.83
C PRO A 39 -13.52 10.45 -10.66
N PHE A 40 -13.05 9.28 -11.14
CA PHE A 40 -13.77 8.01 -11.00
C PHE A 40 -13.73 7.43 -9.56
N LEU A 41 -12.78 7.86 -8.72
CA LEU A 41 -12.70 7.45 -7.31
C LEU A 41 -13.61 8.29 -6.40
N SER A 42 -14.26 9.34 -6.92
CA SER A 42 -15.09 10.25 -6.12
C SER A 42 -16.25 9.58 -5.37
N VAL A 43 -16.65 8.37 -5.79
CA VAL A 43 -17.67 7.54 -5.10
C VAL A 43 -17.22 7.11 -3.70
N PHE A 44 -15.90 6.98 -3.48
CA PHE A 44 -15.30 6.59 -2.19
C PHE A 44 -14.86 7.80 -1.36
N ALA A 45 -15.04 9.02 -1.87
CA ALA A 45 -14.66 10.23 -1.15
C ALA A 45 -15.61 10.44 0.05
N PRO A 46 -15.08 10.74 1.26
CA PRO A 46 -15.91 11.05 2.41
C PRO A 46 -16.71 12.34 2.15
N ARG A 47 -17.99 12.34 2.54
CA ARG A 47 -18.83 13.54 2.43
C ARG A 47 -18.53 14.55 3.53
N ASP A 48 -18.19 14.06 4.72
CA ASP A 48 -17.81 14.83 5.91
C ASP A 48 -16.63 14.17 6.63
N THR A 49 -15.99 14.90 7.55
CA THR A 49 -14.79 14.44 8.30
C THR A 49 -15.05 13.18 9.14
N GLU A 50 -16.29 12.93 9.54
CA GLU A 50 -16.71 11.78 10.35
C GLU A 50 -17.42 10.68 9.54
N ASP A 51 -17.30 10.71 8.21
CA ASP A 51 -17.99 9.75 7.33
C ASP A 51 -17.34 8.35 7.38
N THR A 52 -17.70 7.61 8.43
CA THR A 52 -17.36 6.19 8.60
C THR A 52 -18.01 5.29 7.55
N ALA A 53 -19.03 5.76 6.84
CA ALA A 53 -19.65 4.99 5.77
C ALA A 53 -18.76 4.97 4.51
N ALA A 54 -18.10 6.07 4.18
CA ALA A 54 -17.11 6.13 3.09
C ALA A 54 -15.91 5.20 3.35
N ALA A 55 -15.38 5.19 4.58
CA ALA A 55 -14.28 4.30 4.99
C ALA A 55 -14.67 2.82 4.82
N ARG A 56 -15.86 2.44 5.33
CA ARG A 56 -16.39 1.07 5.19
C ARG A 56 -16.60 0.66 3.74
N LYS A 57 -17.09 1.56 2.88
CA LYS A 57 -17.24 1.30 1.43
C LYS A 57 -15.91 1.04 0.76
N SER A 58 -14.87 1.80 1.13
CA SER A 58 -13.52 1.63 0.60
C SER A 58 -12.93 0.26 0.97
N VAL A 59 -13.02 -0.11 2.26
CA VAL A 59 -12.59 -1.43 2.75
C VAL A 59 -13.39 -2.57 2.11
N LEU A 60 -14.71 -2.42 1.96
CA LEU A 60 -15.53 -3.43 1.30
C LEU A 60 -15.13 -3.61 -0.18
N MET A 61 -14.76 -2.52 -0.85
CA MET A 61 -14.31 -2.58 -2.24
C MET A 61 -12.96 -3.30 -2.36
N THR A 62 -12.00 -3.00 -1.48
CA THR A 62 -10.71 -3.71 -1.46
C THR A 62 -10.89 -5.18 -1.12
N PHE A 63 -11.77 -5.52 -0.18
CA PHE A 63 -12.16 -6.91 0.12
C PHE A 63 -12.69 -7.63 -1.13
N LEU A 64 -13.64 -7.02 -1.85
CA LEU A 64 -14.20 -7.60 -3.07
C LEU A 64 -13.13 -7.83 -4.14
N LEU A 65 -12.19 -6.90 -4.31
CA LEU A 65 -11.06 -7.07 -5.24
C LEU A 65 -10.17 -8.26 -4.84
N ILE A 66 -9.86 -8.40 -3.55
CA ILE A 66 -9.06 -9.53 -3.04
C ILE A 66 -9.79 -10.86 -3.26
N VAL A 67 -11.09 -10.91 -2.98
CA VAL A 67 -11.91 -12.11 -3.21
C VAL A 67 -11.95 -12.46 -4.70
N LEU A 68 -12.13 -11.48 -5.59
CA LEU A 68 -12.09 -11.69 -7.04
C LEU A 68 -10.72 -12.20 -7.50
N ALA A 69 -9.63 -11.64 -6.96
CA ALA A 69 -8.28 -12.11 -7.23
C ALA A 69 -8.08 -13.56 -6.76
N LEU A 70 -8.63 -13.93 -5.59
CA LEU A 70 -8.58 -15.31 -5.09
C LEU A 70 -9.41 -16.28 -5.95
N CYS A 71 -10.59 -15.85 -6.40
CA CYS A 71 -11.46 -16.64 -7.27
C CYS A 71 -10.91 -16.82 -8.70
N SER A 72 -9.86 -16.07 -9.08
CA SER A 72 -9.22 -16.22 -10.40
C SER A 72 -8.58 -17.60 -10.60
N GLY A 73 -8.37 -18.38 -9.54
CA GLY A 73 -7.77 -19.72 -9.62
C GLY A 73 -6.28 -19.72 -9.93
N THR A 74 -5.62 -18.56 -9.80
CA THR A 74 -4.19 -18.41 -10.03
C THR A 74 -3.37 -19.02 -8.90
N ASP A 75 -2.19 -19.56 -9.22
CA ASP A 75 -1.29 -20.15 -8.23
C ASP A 75 -0.77 -19.09 -7.22
N LEU A 76 -0.54 -19.55 -5.99
CA LEU A 76 -0.03 -18.68 -4.91
C LEU A 76 1.32 -18.04 -5.26
N ASN A 77 2.18 -18.76 -5.99
CA ASN A 77 3.51 -18.26 -6.36
C ASN A 77 3.45 -17.11 -7.38
N GLU A 78 2.48 -17.17 -8.30
CA GLU A 78 2.23 -16.07 -9.24
C GLU A 78 1.67 -14.85 -8.51
N MET A 79 0.74 -15.05 -7.58
CA MET A 79 0.21 -13.98 -6.72
C MET A 79 1.30 -13.30 -5.88
N ALA A 80 2.21 -14.09 -5.32
CA ALA A 80 3.37 -13.57 -4.59
C ALA A 80 4.26 -12.70 -5.48
N THR A 81 4.55 -13.17 -6.71
CA THR A 81 5.35 -12.43 -7.69
C THR A 81 4.68 -11.10 -8.06
N PHE A 82 3.37 -11.12 -8.32
CA PHE A 82 2.58 -9.92 -8.60
C PHE A 82 2.68 -8.91 -7.46
N GLN A 83 2.43 -9.34 -6.21
CA GLN A 83 2.53 -8.47 -5.04
C GLN A 83 3.92 -7.84 -4.89
N THR A 84 4.98 -8.62 -5.07
CA THR A 84 6.36 -8.11 -5.02
C THR A 84 6.61 -7.04 -6.08
N LEU A 85 6.09 -7.19 -7.30
CA LEU A 85 6.24 -6.19 -8.36
C LEU A 85 5.59 -4.85 -7.99
N PHE A 86 4.38 -4.84 -7.41
CA PHE A 86 3.73 -3.58 -6.98
C PHE A 86 4.48 -2.90 -5.85
N PHE A 87 5.02 -3.66 -4.89
CA PHE A 87 5.83 -3.08 -3.82
C PHE A 87 7.13 -2.50 -4.35
N LEU A 88 7.86 -3.23 -5.20
CA LEU A 88 9.09 -2.74 -5.82
C LEU A 88 8.83 -1.49 -6.65
N LEU A 89 7.74 -1.45 -7.42
CA LEU A 89 7.36 -0.27 -8.20
C LEU A 89 7.08 0.93 -7.28
N SER A 90 6.37 0.72 -6.17
CA SER A 90 6.08 1.79 -5.21
C SER A 90 7.35 2.32 -4.55
N TYR A 91 8.27 1.43 -4.16
CA TYR A 91 9.57 1.82 -3.62
C TYR A 91 10.43 2.58 -4.64
N ALA A 92 10.46 2.11 -5.90
CA ALA A 92 11.15 2.78 -6.98
C ALA A 92 10.59 4.19 -7.23
N ILE A 93 9.26 4.36 -7.28
CA ILE A 93 8.63 5.67 -7.48
C ILE A 93 8.94 6.62 -6.33
N ILE A 94 8.87 6.16 -5.07
CA ILE A 94 9.17 7.00 -3.91
C ILE A 94 10.65 7.42 -3.91
N ASN A 95 11.57 6.49 -4.18
CA ASN A 95 13.00 6.77 -4.27
C ASN A 95 13.32 7.73 -5.42
N LEU A 96 12.70 7.53 -6.58
CA LEU A 96 12.83 8.41 -7.74
C LEU A 96 12.31 9.81 -7.45
N ALA A 97 11.13 9.93 -6.81
CA ALA A 97 10.58 11.22 -6.42
C ALA A 97 11.56 11.95 -5.48
N CYS A 98 12.03 11.29 -4.41
CA CYS A 98 13.03 11.85 -3.50
C CYS A 98 14.32 12.29 -4.20
N PHE A 99 14.81 11.50 -5.17
CA PHE A 99 15.99 11.83 -5.96
C PHE A 99 15.78 13.08 -6.82
N ILE A 100 14.68 13.14 -7.56
CA ILE A 100 14.34 14.27 -8.42
C ILE A 100 14.14 15.54 -7.60
N LEU A 101 13.35 15.49 -6.51
CA LEU A 101 13.08 16.67 -5.67
C LEU A 101 14.36 17.20 -5.01
N SER A 102 15.30 16.32 -4.64
CA SER A 102 16.61 16.71 -4.09
C SER A 102 17.50 17.40 -5.12
N ILE A 103 17.62 16.85 -6.32
CA ILE A 103 18.48 17.40 -7.37
C ILE A 103 17.93 18.70 -7.92
N GLN A 104 16.60 18.80 -8.05
CA GLN A 104 15.94 20.04 -8.49
C GLN A 104 15.98 21.16 -7.45
N GLY A 105 16.34 20.86 -6.19
CA GLY A 105 16.38 21.85 -5.13
C GLY A 105 15.01 22.45 -4.82
N SER A 106 13.94 21.63 -4.89
CA SER A 106 12.57 22.12 -4.67
C SER A 106 12.44 22.72 -3.26
N PRO A 107 11.95 23.96 -3.11
CA PRO A 107 11.96 24.68 -1.82
C PRO A 107 11.10 24.03 -0.73
N ASN A 108 10.11 23.23 -1.14
CA ASN A 108 9.21 22.48 -0.26
C ASN A 108 9.83 21.17 0.24
N PHE A 109 10.91 20.69 -0.38
CA PHE A 109 11.54 19.43 -0.04
C PHE A 109 12.73 19.64 0.91
N ARG A 110 12.52 19.40 2.21
CA ARG A 110 13.51 19.60 3.28
C ARG A 110 13.57 18.38 4.20
N PRO A 111 14.29 17.31 3.82
CA PRO A 111 14.40 16.10 4.63
C PRO A 111 15.14 16.41 5.94
N ILE A 112 14.52 16.06 7.07
CA ILE A 112 15.03 16.37 8.43
C ILE A 112 15.90 15.21 8.96
N TRP A 113 15.82 14.04 8.33
CA TRP A 113 16.52 12.84 8.80
C TRP A 113 18.03 12.92 8.50
N PRO A 114 18.92 12.75 9.51
CA PRO A 114 20.35 13.01 9.36
C PRO A 114 21.09 12.07 8.40
N HIS A 115 20.56 10.88 8.12
CA HIS A 115 21.18 9.91 7.20
C HIS A 115 20.59 9.97 5.79
N TYR A 116 19.78 11.00 5.49
CA TYR A 116 19.25 11.19 4.16
C TYR A 116 20.34 11.72 3.21
N SER A 117 20.49 11.08 2.06
CA SER A 117 21.33 11.57 0.95
C SER A 117 20.66 11.31 -0.38
N TRP A 118 20.78 12.27 -1.32
CA TRP A 118 20.23 12.12 -2.67
C TRP A 118 20.83 10.91 -3.40
N HIS A 119 22.08 10.56 -3.11
CA HIS A 119 22.73 9.36 -3.65
C HIS A 119 22.04 8.08 -3.20
N MET A 120 21.60 8.01 -1.93
CA MET A 120 20.91 6.83 -1.41
C MET A 120 19.54 6.67 -2.06
N ALA A 121 18.82 7.78 -2.29
CA ALA A 121 17.57 7.76 -3.03
C ALA A 121 17.76 7.32 -4.49
N GLY A 122 18.81 7.81 -5.16
CA GLY A 122 19.14 7.38 -6.53
C GLY A 122 19.52 5.89 -6.60
N PHE A 123 20.31 5.41 -5.64
CA PHE A 123 20.68 4.00 -5.57
C PHE A 123 19.46 3.11 -5.33
N GLY A 124 18.58 3.46 -4.38
CA GLY A 124 17.36 2.71 -4.10
C GLY A 124 16.29 2.77 -5.20
N PHE A 125 16.46 3.60 -6.22
CA PHE A 125 15.63 3.54 -7.43
C PHE A 125 16.17 2.53 -8.45
N VAL A 126 17.49 2.38 -8.55
CA VAL A 126 18.16 1.51 -9.54
C VAL A 126 18.27 0.07 -9.03
N ALA A 127 18.51 -0.10 -7.73
CA ALA A 127 18.66 -1.39 -7.05
C ALA A 127 17.30 -1.97 -6.64
#